data_AF-A0A939Y1W1-F1
#
_entry.id   AF-A0A939Y1W1-F1
#
_cell.length_a   1.000
_cell.length_b   1.000
_cell.length_c   1.000
_cell.angle_alpha   90.00
_cell.angle_beta   90.00
_cell.angle_gamma   90.00
#
_symmetry.space_group_name_H-M   'P 1'
#
loop_
_entity.id
_entity.type
_entity.pdbx_description
1 polymer ?
#
loop_
_entity_poly.entity_id
_entity_poly.type
_entity_poly.pdbx_seq_one_letter_code
_entity_poly.pdbx_strand_id
1 'polypeptide(L)'
;MYKKNGNAFYINSTYSNYSYVWTYKDDGIEIRELVEGKVQGRRTCKGKRLKQYDEKALADAENELEERCPCELDGDEEGYILQVNGKAYEYSGVSSIDCMKENVYDSEFLNDFVYVMQCLIQKD
;
A
#
# COMPACT_ATOMS: atom_id res chain seq x y z
N MET A 1 -11.04 -1.56 8.13
CA MET A 1 -11.17 -1.25 6.69
C MET A 1 -11.32 -2.54 5.90
N TYR A 2 -10.40 -3.50 6.05
CA TYR A 2 -10.48 -4.84 5.46
C TYR A 2 -11.85 -5.53 5.55
N LYS A 3 -12.42 -5.69 6.76
CA LYS A 3 -13.76 -6.32 6.95
C LYS A 3 -14.89 -5.68 6.14
N LYS A 4 -14.75 -4.40 5.76
CA LYS A 4 -15.77 -3.65 5.02
C LYS A 4 -15.57 -3.75 3.51
N ASN A 5 -14.32 -3.65 3.04
CA ASN A 5 -14.02 -3.46 1.62
C ASN A 5 -13.26 -4.64 0.99
N GLY A 6 -12.93 -5.68 1.77
CA GLY A 6 -12.09 -6.80 1.31
C GLY A 6 -10.63 -6.43 1.07
N ASN A 7 -10.22 -5.19 1.37
CA ASN A 7 -8.85 -4.72 1.20
C ASN A 7 -8.45 -3.75 2.31
N ALA A 8 -7.19 -3.80 2.72
CA ALA A 8 -6.54 -2.76 3.49
C ALA A 8 -5.04 -2.78 3.22
N PHE A 9 -4.45 -1.61 3.25
CA PHE A 9 -3.03 -1.38 2.95
C PHE A 9 -2.46 -0.47 4.03
N TYR A 10 -1.17 -0.57 4.29
CA TYR A 10 -0.51 0.29 5.26
C TYR A 10 0.92 0.64 4.86
N ILE A 11 1.37 1.77 5.40
CA ILE A 11 2.78 2.16 5.51
C ILE A 11 2.97 2.69 6.93
N ASN A 12 4.06 2.27 7.57
CA ASN A 12 4.49 2.72 8.86
C ASN A 12 5.98 3.07 8.79
N SER A 13 6.38 4.24 9.27
CA SER A 13 7.80 4.59 9.27
C SER A 13 8.41 4.24 10.62
N THR A 14 9.49 3.47 10.63
CA THR A 14 10.22 3.15 11.87
C THR A 14 10.83 4.40 12.53
N TYR A 15 10.94 5.50 11.78
CA TYR A 15 11.46 6.79 12.24
C TYR A 15 10.38 7.79 12.68
N SER A 16 9.09 7.42 12.64
CA SER A 16 8.01 8.35 12.95
C SER A 16 6.84 7.70 13.71
N ASN A 17 6.10 8.49 14.48
CA ASN A 17 4.88 8.02 15.14
C ASN A 17 3.64 8.04 14.22
N TYR A 18 3.85 8.33 12.93
CA TYR A 18 2.80 8.41 11.92
C TYR A 18 2.79 7.13 11.11
N SER A 19 1.58 6.60 10.89
CA SER A 19 1.33 5.56 9.90
C SER A 19 0.16 5.93 9.04
N TYR A 20 0.14 5.42 7.83
CA TYR A 20 -0.96 5.59 6.90
C TYR A 20 -1.60 4.23 6.66
N VAL A 21 -2.93 4.20 6.70
CA VAL A 21 -3.70 3.04 6.24
C VAL A 21 -4.66 3.49 5.17
N TRP A 22 -4.81 2.70 4.11
CA TRP A 22 -5.77 3.01 3.05
C TRP A 22 -6.54 1.79 2.59
N THR A 23 -7.62 2.08 1.88
CA THR A 23 -8.51 1.09 1.28
C THR A 23 -9.13 1.66 0.02
N TYR A 24 -9.27 0.82 -0.98
CA TYR A 24 -10.00 1.12 -2.19
C TYR A 24 -11.50 0.86 -1.97
N LYS A 25 -12.30 1.78 -2.48
CA LYS A 25 -13.77 1.74 -2.54
C LYS A 25 -14.23 1.94 -3.98
N ASP A 26 -15.53 1.79 -4.21
CA ASP A 26 -16.16 1.96 -5.53
C ASP A 26 -15.91 3.34 -6.18
N ASP A 27 -15.66 4.37 -5.38
CA ASP A 27 -15.52 5.76 -5.81
C ASP A 27 -14.11 6.35 -5.60
N GLY A 28 -13.15 5.56 -5.12
CA GLY A 28 -11.76 6.01 -4.96
C GLY A 28 -11.04 5.37 -3.78
N ILE A 29 -9.98 6.03 -3.32
CA ILE A 29 -9.13 5.52 -2.24
C ILE A 29 -9.37 6.35 -0.98
N GLU A 30 -9.81 5.71 0.11
CA GLU A 30 -9.84 6.34 1.44
C GLU A 30 -8.52 6.10 2.14
N ILE A 31 -7.85 7.18 2.53
CA ILE A 31 -6.62 7.17 3.32
C ILE A 31 -6.92 7.70 4.71
N ARG A 32 -6.35 7.06 5.72
CA ARG A 32 -6.35 7.52 7.11
C ARG A 32 -4.92 7.67 7.59
N GLU A 33 -4.63 8.80 8.16
CA GLU A 33 -3.40 9.05 8.91
C GLU A 33 -3.63 8.68 10.38
N LEU A 34 -2.73 7.87 10.91
CA LEU A 34 -2.75 7.41 12.29
C LEU A 34 -1.56 8.02 13.03
N VAL A 35 -1.80 8.53 14.24
CA VAL A 35 -0.77 8.91 15.21
C VAL A 35 -0.99 8.08 16.46
N GLU A 36 0.02 7.31 16.87
CA GLU A 36 -0.09 6.38 18.01
C GLU A 36 -1.32 5.44 17.89
N GLY A 37 -1.56 4.95 16.67
CA GLY A 37 -2.68 4.05 16.35
C GLY A 37 -4.06 4.71 16.30
N LYS A 38 -4.17 6.03 16.50
CA LYS A 38 -5.44 6.77 16.46
C LYS A 38 -5.56 7.56 15.16
N VAL A 39 -6.74 7.51 14.54
CA VAL A 39 -7.03 8.29 13.34
C VAL A 39 -7.01 9.79 13.66
N GLN A 40 -6.05 10.52 13.10
CA GLN A 40 -5.95 11.97 13.20
C GLN A 40 -6.37 12.67 11.89
N GLY A 41 -6.11 12.02 10.74
CA GLY A 41 -6.39 12.58 9.43
C GLY A 41 -7.18 11.63 8.55
N ARG A 42 -7.98 12.19 7.63
CA ARG A 42 -8.67 11.46 6.56
C ARG A 42 -8.59 12.25 5.28
N ARG A 43 -8.26 11.58 4.18
CA ARG A 43 -8.32 12.16 2.83
C ARG A 43 -8.78 11.12 1.81
N THR A 44 -9.22 11.60 0.67
CA THR A 44 -9.62 10.76 -0.45
C THR A 44 -8.78 11.12 -1.66
N CYS A 45 -8.12 10.12 -2.24
CA CYS A 45 -7.43 10.27 -3.49
C CYS A 45 -8.36 9.83 -4.62
N LYS A 46 -8.62 10.77 -5.53
CA LYS A 46 -9.32 10.49 -6.79
C LYS A 46 -8.32 9.83 -7.74
N GLY A 47 -8.72 8.81 -8.48
CA GLY A 47 -7.94 8.40 -9.64
C GLY A 47 -7.99 6.93 -9.99
N LYS A 48 -8.11 6.00 -9.03
CA LYS A 48 -8.11 4.57 -9.35
C LYS A 48 -9.02 3.77 -8.43
N ARG A 49 -9.82 2.89 -9.04
CA ARG A 49 -10.43 1.75 -8.37
C ARG A 49 -9.37 0.65 -8.29
N LEU A 50 -9.39 -0.17 -7.23
CA LEU A 50 -8.61 -1.40 -7.25
C LEU A 50 -9.16 -2.23 -8.41
N LYS A 51 -8.34 -2.47 -9.44
CA LYS A 51 -8.67 -3.53 -10.40
C LYS A 51 -8.81 -4.84 -9.62
N GLN A 52 -9.69 -5.73 -10.06
CA GLN A 52 -9.69 -7.08 -9.51
C GLN A 52 -8.38 -7.73 -9.96
N TYR A 53 -7.42 -7.86 -9.03
CA TYR A 53 -6.17 -8.55 -9.25
C TYR A 53 -6.37 -10.04 -8.99
N ASP A 54 -5.74 -10.90 -9.80
CA ASP A 54 -5.70 -12.32 -9.53
C ASP A 54 -4.50 -12.69 -8.64
N GLU A 55 -4.47 -13.95 -8.20
CA GLU A 55 -3.44 -14.44 -7.28
C GLU A 55 -2.04 -14.38 -7.88
N LYS A 56 -1.93 -14.59 -9.20
CA LYS A 56 -0.64 -14.60 -9.90
C LYS A 56 -0.06 -13.18 -9.95
N ALA A 57 -0.89 -12.19 -10.25
CA ALA A 57 -0.48 -10.78 -10.26
C ALA A 57 0.07 -10.31 -8.91
N LEU A 58 -0.45 -10.86 -7.80
CA LEU A 58 0.07 -10.57 -6.46
C LEU A 58 1.42 -11.25 -6.19
N ALA A 59 1.56 -12.53 -6.54
CA ALA A 59 2.82 -13.25 -6.35
C ALA A 59 3.97 -12.65 -7.20
N ASP A 60 3.67 -12.26 -8.44
CA ASP A 60 4.64 -11.61 -9.32
C ASP A 60 5.03 -10.23 -8.79
N ALA A 61 4.09 -9.50 -8.16
CA ALA A 61 4.36 -8.22 -7.49
C ALA A 61 5.31 -8.35 -6.30
N GLU A 62 5.12 -9.36 -5.45
CA GLU A 62 5.98 -9.55 -4.27
C GLU A 62 7.43 -9.84 -4.69
N ASN A 63 7.63 -10.76 -5.65
CA ASN A 63 8.96 -11.07 -6.18
C ASN A 63 9.61 -9.85 -6.84
N GLU A 64 8.86 -9.11 -7.66
CA GLU A 64 9.39 -7.94 -8.34
C GLU A 64 9.78 -6.82 -7.36
N LEU A 65 9.00 -6.64 -6.29
CA LEU A 65 9.32 -5.66 -5.26
C LEU A 65 10.62 -6.02 -4.53
N GLU A 66 10.80 -7.29 -4.14
CA GLU A 66 12.05 -7.76 -3.51
C GLU A 66 13.27 -7.64 -4.43
N GLU A 67 13.10 -7.91 -5.73
CA GLU A 67 14.20 -7.80 -6.72
C GLU A 67 14.65 -6.35 -6.94
N ARG A 68 13.70 -5.39 -6.97
CA ARG A 68 13.98 -3.99 -7.29
C ARG A 68 14.28 -3.13 -6.06
N CYS A 69 13.59 -3.41 -4.96
CA CYS A 69 13.73 -2.72 -3.69
C CYS A 69 13.98 -3.76 -2.59
N PRO A 70 15.21 -4.28 -2.52
CA PRO A 70 15.55 -5.28 -1.51
C PRO A 70 15.39 -4.72 -0.10
N CYS A 71 15.01 -5.62 0.81
CA CYS A 71 14.64 -5.32 2.19
C CYS A 71 15.72 -4.50 2.93
N GLU A 72 15.31 -3.42 3.58
CA GLU A 72 16.18 -2.57 4.38
C GLU A 72 15.98 -2.85 5.88
N LEU A 73 17.07 -2.89 6.66
CA LEU A 73 17.00 -3.16 8.10
C LEU A 73 16.32 -2.04 8.90
N ASP A 74 16.39 -0.80 8.40
CA ASP A 74 15.81 0.38 9.04
C ASP A 74 14.85 1.13 8.08
N GLY A 75 14.12 0.42 7.23
CA GLY A 75 13.22 1.02 6.25
C GLY A 75 11.86 1.45 6.79
N ASP A 76 10.97 1.84 5.88
CA ASP A 76 9.55 1.93 6.16
C ASP A 76 8.94 0.53 6.08
N GLU A 77 7.98 0.21 6.95
CA GLU A 77 7.20 -1.02 6.88
C GLU A 77 5.98 -0.79 5.99
N GLU A 78 5.84 -1.57 4.94
CA GLU A 78 4.70 -1.53 4.03
C GLU A 78 4.00 -2.88 3.94
N GLY A 79 2.70 -2.86 3.66
CA GLY A 79 1.98 -4.11 3.49
C GLY A 79 0.53 -3.97 3.11
N TYR A 80 -0.08 -5.13 2.85
CA TYR A 80 -1.48 -5.22 2.48
C TYR A 80 -2.12 -6.53 2.92
N ILE A 81 -3.44 -6.46 3.05
CA ILE A 81 -4.33 -7.59 3.17
C ILE A 81 -5.47 -7.44 2.14
N LEU A 82 -5.65 -8.47 1.31
CA LEU A 82 -6.55 -8.47 0.16
C LEU A 82 -7.38 -9.74 0.10
N GLN A 83 -8.66 -9.60 -0.26
CA GLN A 83 -9.53 -10.72 -0.64
C GLN A 83 -9.54 -10.87 -2.15
N VAL A 84 -8.99 -11.98 -2.64
CA VAL A 84 -9.03 -12.37 -4.05
C VAL A 84 -9.72 -13.71 -4.14
N ASN A 85 -10.81 -13.79 -4.91
CA ASN A 85 -11.59 -15.02 -5.10
C ASN A 85 -12.00 -15.73 -3.79
N GLY A 86 -12.25 -14.98 -2.72
CA GLY A 86 -12.64 -15.52 -1.41
C GLY A 86 -11.49 -16.01 -0.54
N LYS A 87 -10.24 -15.83 -0.97
CA LYS A 87 -9.02 -16.13 -0.21
C LYS A 87 -8.31 -14.84 0.19
N ALA A 88 -7.79 -14.83 1.42
CA ALA A 88 -6.98 -13.73 1.94
C ALA A 88 -5.53 -13.86 1.46
N TYR A 89 -4.97 -12.76 0.97
CA TYR A 89 -3.58 -12.57 0.61
C TYR A 89 -3.00 -11.49 1.50
N GLU A 90 -1.86 -11.80 2.13
CA GLU A 90 -1.20 -10.93 3.10
C GLU A 90 0.26 -10.79 2.73
N TYR A 91 0.72 -9.54 2.68
CA TYR A 91 2.12 -9.19 2.47
C TYR A 91 2.54 -8.15 3.52
N SER A 92 3.75 -8.31 4.03
CA SER A 92 4.42 -7.34 4.89
C SER A 92 5.90 -7.33 4.51
N GLY A 93 6.38 -6.18 4.06
CA GLY A 93 7.77 -5.92 3.70
C GLY A 93 8.36 -4.79 4.54
N VAL A 94 9.68 -4.61 4.39
CA VAL A 94 10.39 -3.44 4.90
C VAL A 94 11.25 -2.91 3.76
N SER A 95 10.77 -1.86 3.11
CA SER A 95 11.43 -1.27 1.95
C SER A 95 11.55 0.24 2.09
N SER A 96 12.51 0.84 1.38
CA SER A 96 12.55 2.29 1.24
C SER A 96 11.41 2.77 0.34
N ILE A 97 10.52 3.64 0.86
CA ILE A 97 9.47 4.28 0.03
C ILE A 97 10.09 5.05 -1.13
N ASP A 98 11.27 5.64 -0.94
CA ASP A 98 11.97 6.34 -2.00
C ASP A 98 12.45 5.38 -3.09
N CYS A 99 12.99 4.21 -2.73
CA CYS A 99 13.24 3.14 -3.71
C CYS A 99 11.95 2.80 -4.47
N MET A 100 10.84 2.65 -3.75
CA MET A 100 9.58 2.26 -4.37
C MET A 100 9.10 3.30 -5.40
N LYS A 101 9.33 4.59 -5.15
CA LYS A 101 8.93 5.70 -6.01
C LYS A 101 9.81 5.90 -7.24
N GLU A 102 11.09 5.55 -7.15
CA GLU A 102 12.07 5.73 -8.24
C GLU A 102 11.98 4.62 -9.29
N ASN A 103 11.37 3.48 -8.94
CA ASN A 103 11.19 2.35 -9.82
C ASN A 103 9.89 2.41 -10.64
N VAL A 104 9.94 1.84 -11.84
CA VAL A 104 8.76 1.58 -12.69
C VAL A 104 8.55 0.08 -12.75
N TYR A 105 7.42 -0.42 -12.24
CA TYR A 105 7.17 -1.85 -12.15
C TYR A 105 6.48 -2.39 -13.39
N ASP A 106 6.72 -3.66 -13.69
CA ASP A 106 5.96 -4.42 -14.68
C ASP A 106 4.59 -4.82 -14.10
N SER A 107 4.53 -5.07 -12.79
CA SER A 107 3.27 -5.31 -12.07
C SER A 107 2.38 -4.07 -12.04
N GLU A 108 1.18 -4.17 -12.63
CA GLU A 108 0.14 -3.14 -12.51
C GLU A 108 -0.26 -2.90 -11.05
N PHE A 109 -0.25 -3.95 -10.22
CA PHE A 109 -0.59 -3.86 -8.81
C PHE A 109 0.44 -3.00 -8.05
N LEU A 110 1.74 -3.21 -8.26
CA LEU A 110 2.77 -2.38 -7.63
C LEU A 110 2.68 -0.93 -8.08
N ASN A 111 2.46 -0.69 -9.38
CA ASN A 111 2.28 0.68 -9.87
C ASN A 111 1.08 1.39 -9.22
N ASP A 112 -0.01 0.67 -8.97
CA ASP A 112 -1.17 1.19 -8.22
C ASP A 112 -0.83 1.44 -6.74
N PHE A 113 -0.13 0.51 -6.11
CA PHE A 113 0.32 0.61 -4.72
C PHE A 113 1.20 1.86 -4.53
N VAL A 114 2.23 2.04 -5.37
CA VAL A 114 3.14 3.20 -5.38
C VAL A 114 2.41 4.51 -5.72
N TYR A 115 1.45 4.50 -6.65
CA TYR A 115 0.63 5.68 -6.93
C TYR A 115 -0.08 6.21 -5.68
N VAL A 116 -0.61 5.30 -4.84
CA VAL A 116 -1.22 5.72 -3.57
C VAL A 116 -0.17 6.26 -2.60
N MET A 117 1.02 5.67 -2.55
CA MET A 117 2.11 6.20 -1.71
C MET A 117 2.48 7.64 -2.07
N GLN A 118 2.50 7.97 -3.36
CA GLN A 118 2.76 9.35 -3.82
C GLN A 118 1.66 10.31 -3.33
N CYS A 119 0.41 9.85 -3.34
CA CYS A 119 -0.73 10.55 -2.76
C CYS A 119 -0.62 10.71 -1.23
N LEU A 120 0.14 9.85 -0.54
CA LEU A 120 0.36 9.97 0.90
C LEU A 120 1.32 11.13 1.25
N ILE A 121 2.34 11.35 0.42
CA ILE A 121 3.49 12.19 0.77
C ILE A 121 3.39 13.60 0.18
N GLN A 122 2.43 13.88 -0.71
CA GLN A 122 2.05 15.25 -1.04
C GLN A 122 1.45 15.92 0.21
N LYS A 123 2.31 16.59 0.98
CA LYS A 123 1.93 17.66 1.90
C LYS A 123 1.68 18.91 1.05
N ASP A 124 0.54 19.56 1.31
CA ASP A 124 0.32 20.95 0.95
C ASP A 124 1.45 21.85 1.51
#